data_AF-A0A2E8VLU9-F1
#
_entry.id   AF-A0A2E8VLU9-F1
#
_cell.length_a   1.000
_cell.length_b   1.000
_cell.length_c   1.000
_cell.angle_alpha   90.00
_cell.angle_beta   90.00
_cell.angle_gamma   90.00
#
_symmetry.space_group_name_H-M   'P 1'
#
loop_
_entity.id
_entity.type
_entity.pdbx_description
1 polymer ?
#
loop_
_entity_poly.entity_id
_entity_poly.type
_entity_poly.pdbx_seq_one_letter_code
_entity_poly.pdbx_strand_id
1 'polypeptide(L)'
;MNARYTRPLEAPPAFEPLETFRFPLRLGTGLTWLLFAIIFVLATTSLKVPAFYIRSLFLWVVGAGLFTQYSFVVIEYTSRGYQEVPKLSGSMMFWNNNMRMWQVITIVLTALLLGALVTDEWSRIVYLVVLSAMLPVAISGVVLGGSLIIALNPLTWFSTVRRFGINRASITFAVLQAALMFTTTTLVAQFEQIDGFHLLWIVPLVVLLAIVTVRSLGVLLNSRSAELGLLVNQSSERHEQALLEHERLVVHDFISGLYPLARADKLGEAWTRLSNNLARDDWARALLALDHLRTWEDQRLALRLALELIERHVHASEMAAAWSHYDYVHRATAGDVKLLSGRAALALGRTAAGLDQTQQAADGLRHFTADFPNHPGEDDALKLRLKLALVDRDIDVGDIHHDLRGHRDLIVDPEARELIRRVRRMQGRGTSPS
;
A
#
# COMPACT_ATOMS: atom_id res chain seq x y z
N MET A 1 21.33 -22.61 -23.57
CA MET A 1 20.66 -21.59 -22.73
C MET A 1 19.17 -21.77 -22.90
N ASN A 2 18.43 -22.15 -21.86
CA ASN A 2 16.99 -22.27 -21.96
C ASN A 2 16.38 -20.87 -21.94
N ALA A 3 15.65 -20.50 -22.98
CA ALA A 3 14.74 -19.37 -22.94
C ALA A 3 13.64 -19.70 -21.93
N ARG A 4 13.87 -19.37 -20.65
CA ARG A 4 12.77 -19.28 -19.69
C ARG A 4 11.80 -18.27 -20.28
N TYR A 5 10.56 -18.70 -20.48
CA TYR A 5 9.45 -17.80 -20.74
C TYR A 5 9.30 -16.91 -19.51
N THR A 6 10.02 -15.79 -19.49
CA THR A 6 9.66 -14.64 -18.67
C THR A 6 8.32 -14.16 -19.22
N ARG A 7 7.23 -14.67 -18.63
CA ARG A 7 5.95 -13.97 -18.73
C ARG A 7 6.25 -12.51 -18.37
N PRO A 8 5.79 -11.53 -19.17
CA PRO A 8 5.89 -10.14 -18.74
C PRO A 8 5.28 -10.06 -17.34
N LEU A 9 5.97 -9.40 -16.41
CA LEU A 9 5.44 -9.16 -15.08
C LEU A 9 4.10 -8.43 -15.28
N GLU A 10 2.99 -9.12 -15.00
CA GLU A 10 1.66 -8.51 -15.07
C GLU A 10 1.56 -7.51 -13.91
N ALA A 11 1.16 -6.28 -14.21
CA ALA A 11 0.95 -5.26 -13.19
C ALA A 11 -0.12 -5.74 -12.20
N PRO A 12 0.03 -5.50 -10.88
CA PRO A 12 -0.98 -5.90 -9.91
C PRO A 12 -2.32 -5.21 -10.26
N PRO A 13 -3.46 -5.92 -10.20
CA PRO A 13 -4.75 -5.35 -10.56
C PRO A 13 -5.10 -4.18 -9.66
N ALA A 14 -5.65 -3.11 -10.23
CA ALA A 14 -5.95 -1.87 -9.52
C ALA A 14 -6.85 -2.13 -8.30
N PHE A 15 -6.51 -1.50 -7.17
CA PHE A 15 -7.30 -1.62 -5.95
C PHE A 15 -8.68 -0.95 -6.08
N GLU A 16 -9.75 -1.76 -6.02
CA GLU A 16 -11.11 -1.27 -5.87
C GLU A 16 -11.51 -1.23 -4.38
N PRO A 17 -11.96 -0.08 -3.85
CA PRO A 17 -12.47 -0.01 -2.48
C PRO A 17 -13.77 -0.81 -2.34
N LEU A 18 -13.97 -1.44 -1.17
CA LEU A 18 -15.14 -2.29 -0.92
C LEU A 18 -16.46 -1.51 -1.01
N GLU A 19 -17.26 -1.84 -2.03
CA GLU A 19 -18.60 -1.26 -2.22
C GLU A 19 -19.68 -2.10 -1.54
N THR A 20 -20.61 -1.44 -0.86
CA THR A 20 -21.78 -2.06 -0.21
C THR A 20 -23.03 -1.97 -1.09
N PHE A 21 -23.45 -0.76 -1.47
CA PHE A 21 -24.74 -0.55 -2.17
C PHE A 21 -24.72 -0.93 -3.66
N ARG A 22 -23.56 -0.84 -4.33
CA ARG A 22 -23.39 -1.29 -5.73
C ARG A 22 -23.17 -2.79 -5.85
N PHE A 23 -22.87 -3.49 -4.76
CA PHE A 23 -22.62 -4.93 -4.74
C PHE A 23 -23.71 -5.77 -5.44
N PRO A 24 -25.02 -5.63 -5.15
CA PRO A 24 -26.06 -6.40 -5.84
C PRO A 24 -26.32 -5.96 -7.29
N LEU A 25 -25.79 -4.80 -7.73
CA LEU A 25 -25.97 -4.29 -9.09
C LEU A 25 -24.93 -4.84 -10.08
N ARG A 26 -23.85 -5.47 -9.59
CA ARG A 26 -22.88 -6.17 -10.45
C ARG A 26 -23.56 -7.40 -11.08
N LEU A 27 -23.28 -7.70 -12.34
CA LEU A 27 -24.04 -8.71 -13.11
C LEU A 27 -24.11 -10.09 -12.43
N GLY A 28 -23.00 -10.59 -11.87
CA GLY A 28 -22.96 -11.91 -11.23
C GLY A 28 -23.76 -12.02 -9.93
N THR A 29 -23.72 -10.98 -9.10
CA THR A 29 -24.46 -10.89 -7.83
C THR A 29 -25.92 -10.53 -8.06
N GLY A 30 -26.23 -9.67 -9.05
CA GLY A 30 -27.59 -9.32 -9.44
C GLY A 30 -28.39 -10.50 -9.99
N LEU A 31 -27.77 -11.35 -10.81
CA LEU A 31 -28.39 -12.63 -11.22
C LEU A 31 -28.63 -13.57 -10.02
N THR A 32 -27.71 -13.58 -9.05
CA THR A 32 -27.85 -14.38 -7.83
C THR A 32 -28.97 -13.84 -6.92
N TRP A 33 -29.08 -12.52 -6.78
CA TRP A 33 -30.21 -11.85 -6.10
C TRP A 33 -31.54 -12.18 -6.77
N LEU A 34 -31.63 -12.06 -8.10
CA LEU A 34 -32.84 -12.34 -8.86
C LEU A 34 -33.29 -13.81 -8.69
N LEU A 35 -32.36 -14.76 -8.68
CA LEU A 35 -32.63 -16.16 -8.41
C LEU A 35 -33.25 -16.36 -7.01
N PHE A 36 -32.64 -15.79 -5.97
CA PHE A 36 -33.18 -15.87 -4.62
C PHE A 36 -34.53 -15.17 -4.48
N ALA A 37 -34.70 -14.00 -5.11
CA ALA A 37 -35.96 -13.28 -5.15
C ALA A 37 -37.08 -14.14 -5.76
N ILE A 38 -36.84 -14.81 -6.90
CA ILE A 38 -37.80 -15.74 -7.51
C ILE A 38 -38.12 -16.92 -6.58
N ILE A 39 -37.10 -17.55 -5.97
CA ILE A 39 -37.30 -18.68 -5.05
C ILE A 39 -38.17 -18.27 -3.86
N PHE A 40 -37.84 -17.15 -3.19
CA PHE A 40 -38.58 -16.69 -2.02
C PHE A 40 -39.97 -16.13 -2.38
N VAL A 41 -40.16 -15.49 -3.54
CA VAL A 41 -41.50 -15.12 -4.04
C VAL A 41 -42.37 -16.36 -4.25
N LEU A 42 -41.84 -17.41 -4.90
CA LEU A 42 -42.58 -18.66 -5.12
C LEU A 42 -42.88 -19.40 -3.81
N ALA A 43 -41.94 -19.44 -2.87
CA ALA A 43 -42.14 -20.00 -1.53
C ALA A 43 -43.25 -19.23 -0.78
N THR A 44 -43.15 -17.90 -0.72
CA THR A 44 -44.04 -17.02 0.04
C THR A 44 -45.47 -17.00 -0.54
N THR A 45 -45.61 -16.95 -1.87
CA THR A 45 -46.93 -17.02 -2.53
C THR A 45 -47.56 -18.41 -2.42
N SER A 46 -46.78 -19.49 -2.48
CA SER A 46 -47.29 -20.86 -2.22
C SER A 46 -47.82 -21.04 -0.80
N LEU A 47 -47.32 -20.26 0.16
CA LEU A 47 -47.76 -20.24 1.56
C LEU A 47 -49.16 -19.62 1.75
N LYS A 48 -49.71 -18.92 0.75
CA LYS A 48 -51.09 -18.42 0.73
C LYS A 48 -52.12 -19.46 0.29
N VAL A 49 -51.67 -20.64 -0.16
CA VAL A 49 -52.54 -21.69 -0.72
C VAL A 49 -52.36 -22.99 0.09
N PRO A 50 -53.38 -23.43 0.86
CA PRO A 50 -53.28 -24.62 1.73
C PRO A 50 -52.74 -25.88 1.06
N ALA A 51 -53.13 -26.13 -0.20
CA ALA A 51 -52.67 -27.29 -0.98
C ALA A 51 -51.15 -27.29 -1.28
N PHE A 52 -50.46 -26.15 -1.14
CA PHE A 52 -49.04 -26.01 -1.47
C PHE A 52 -48.12 -25.79 -0.26
N TYR A 53 -48.61 -25.93 0.97
CA TYR A 53 -47.81 -25.73 2.19
C TYR A 53 -46.53 -26.59 2.23
N ILE A 54 -46.61 -27.89 1.91
CA ILE A 54 -45.43 -28.79 1.88
C ILE A 54 -44.40 -28.32 0.83
N ARG A 55 -44.88 -27.91 -0.35
CA ARG A 55 -44.02 -27.37 -1.43
C ARG A 55 -43.37 -26.04 -1.02
N SER A 56 -44.13 -25.16 -0.37
CA SER A 56 -43.64 -23.90 0.17
C SER A 56 -42.55 -24.14 1.21
N LEU A 57 -42.77 -25.04 2.17
CA LEU A 57 -41.80 -25.40 3.20
C LEU A 57 -40.50 -25.94 2.58
N PHE A 58 -40.60 -26.82 1.58
CA PHE A 58 -39.42 -27.32 0.86
C PHE A 58 -38.65 -26.21 0.14
N LEU A 59 -39.34 -25.30 -0.55
CA LEU A 59 -38.73 -24.13 -1.19
C LEU A 59 -38.07 -23.18 -0.17
N TRP A 60 -38.68 -22.96 0.99
CA TRP A 60 -38.11 -22.18 2.09
C TRP A 60 -36.83 -22.83 2.65
N VAL A 61 -36.85 -24.13 2.94
CA VAL A 61 -35.69 -24.86 3.45
C VAL A 61 -34.53 -24.80 2.45
N VAL A 62 -34.77 -25.19 1.18
CA VAL A 62 -33.74 -25.18 0.14
C VAL A 62 -33.24 -23.76 -0.15
N GLY A 63 -34.15 -22.79 -0.29
CA GLY A 63 -33.83 -21.39 -0.55
C GLY A 63 -33.02 -20.76 0.58
N ALA A 64 -33.45 -20.90 1.84
CA ALA A 64 -32.75 -20.38 3.00
C ALA A 64 -31.38 -21.05 3.20
N GLY A 65 -31.26 -22.35 2.93
CA GLY A 65 -29.98 -23.06 3.00
C GLY A 65 -28.97 -22.55 1.97
N LEU A 66 -29.37 -22.45 0.71
CA LEU A 66 -28.54 -21.89 -0.36
C LEU A 66 -28.20 -20.41 -0.10
N PHE A 67 -29.15 -19.62 0.39
CA PHE A 67 -28.95 -18.22 0.74
C PHE A 67 -27.95 -18.05 1.90
N THR A 68 -28.05 -18.88 2.93
CA THR A 68 -27.15 -18.87 4.09
C THR A 68 -25.73 -19.25 3.67
N GLN A 69 -25.57 -20.31 2.87
CA GLN A 69 -24.29 -20.73 2.34
C GLN A 69 -23.65 -19.64 1.45
N TYR A 70 -24.43 -19.02 0.57
CA TYR A 70 -23.96 -17.89 -0.24
C TYR A 70 -23.57 -16.70 0.63
N SER A 71 -24.34 -16.42 1.69
CA SER A 71 -24.05 -15.35 2.64
C SER A 71 -22.72 -15.55 3.37
N PHE A 72 -22.35 -16.78 3.71
CA PHE A 72 -21.02 -17.09 4.24
C PHE A 72 -19.91 -16.76 3.24
N VAL A 73 -20.08 -17.14 1.97
CA VAL A 73 -19.11 -16.83 0.91
C VAL A 73 -18.98 -15.32 0.72
N VAL A 74 -20.09 -14.56 0.74
CA VAL A 74 -20.07 -13.10 0.71
C VAL A 74 -19.30 -12.54 1.91
N ILE A 75 -19.63 -12.94 3.15
CA ILE A 75 -18.96 -12.44 4.35
C ILE A 75 -17.46 -12.77 4.33
N GLU A 76 -17.09 -14.00 4.00
CA GLU A 76 -15.70 -14.48 3.99
C GLU A 76 -14.84 -13.77 2.93
N TYR A 77 -15.34 -13.62 1.70
CA TYR A 77 -14.59 -12.92 0.66
C TYR A 77 -14.52 -11.41 0.96
N THR A 78 -15.61 -10.79 1.38
CA THR A 78 -15.64 -9.36 1.71
C THR A 78 -14.74 -9.04 2.91
N SER A 79 -14.76 -9.85 3.98
CA SER A 79 -13.91 -9.63 5.16
C SER A 79 -12.42 -9.71 4.81
N ARG A 80 -12.07 -10.54 3.82
CA ARG A 80 -10.73 -10.66 3.21
C ARG A 80 -10.42 -9.59 2.14
N GLY A 81 -11.22 -8.54 2.02
CA GLY A 81 -10.98 -7.43 1.10
C GLY A 81 -11.39 -7.68 -0.36
N TYR A 82 -11.94 -8.85 -0.70
CA TYR A 82 -12.32 -9.14 -2.08
C TYR A 82 -13.58 -8.38 -2.48
N GLN A 83 -13.39 -7.47 -3.44
CA GLN A 83 -14.47 -6.71 -4.03
C GLN A 83 -15.40 -7.60 -4.88
N GLU A 84 -14.86 -8.57 -5.62
CA GLU A 84 -15.64 -9.61 -6.29
C GLU A 84 -15.81 -10.86 -5.41
N VAL A 85 -17.04 -11.36 -5.33
CA VAL A 85 -17.39 -12.59 -4.62
C VAL A 85 -17.70 -13.68 -5.65
N PRO A 86 -17.25 -14.94 -5.44
CA PRO A 86 -17.58 -16.05 -6.33
C PRO A 86 -19.07 -16.16 -6.62
N LYS A 87 -19.41 -16.48 -7.87
CA LYS A 87 -20.78 -16.76 -8.29
C LYS A 87 -21.30 -18.03 -7.59
N LEU A 88 -22.62 -18.12 -7.38
CA LEU A 88 -23.25 -19.32 -6.85
C LEU A 88 -22.89 -20.53 -7.71
N SER A 89 -22.24 -21.54 -7.13
CA SER A 89 -21.77 -22.74 -7.83
C SER A 89 -22.39 -24.01 -7.27
N GLY A 90 -22.45 -25.08 -8.07
CA GLY A 90 -22.95 -26.39 -7.62
C GLY A 90 -22.20 -26.94 -6.41
N SER A 91 -20.90 -26.60 -6.25
CA SER A 91 -20.12 -26.96 -5.06
C SER A 91 -20.63 -26.33 -3.76
N MET A 92 -21.39 -25.23 -3.82
CA MET A 92 -22.07 -24.64 -2.66
C MET A 92 -23.36 -25.39 -2.28
N MET A 93 -23.87 -26.31 -3.10
CA MET A 93 -25.10 -27.05 -2.81
C MET A 93 -24.91 -28.28 -1.90
N PHE A 94 -23.68 -28.67 -1.58
CA PHE A 94 -23.40 -29.89 -0.78
C PHE A 94 -23.44 -29.62 0.74
N TRP A 95 -24.64 -29.67 1.32
CA TRP A 95 -24.89 -29.31 2.72
C TRP A 95 -24.14 -30.20 3.73
N ASN A 96 -23.93 -31.49 3.42
CA ASN A 96 -23.26 -32.44 4.32
C ASN A 96 -21.81 -32.06 4.66
N ASN A 97 -21.16 -31.24 3.83
CA ASN A 97 -19.73 -30.92 4.00
C ASN A 97 -19.49 -29.62 4.79
N ASN A 98 -20.53 -28.85 5.15
CA ASN A 98 -20.36 -27.58 5.86
C ASN A 98 -21.12 -27.51 7.19
N MET A 99 -20.47 -27.98 8.26
CA MET A 99 -20.97 -27.93 9.63
C MET A 99 -21.37 -26.51 10.09
N ARG A 100 -20.76 -25.45 9.52
CA ARG A 100 -21.11 -24.03 9.80
C ARG A 100 -22.57 -23.70 9.51
N MET A 101 -23.17 -24.32 8.49
CA MET A 101 -24.58 -24.10 8.15
C MET A 101 -25.50 -24.62 9.25
N TRP A 102 -25.26 -25.84 9.74
CA TRP A 102 -25.99 -26.42 10.87
C TRP A 102 -25.79 -25.63 12.16
N GLN A 103 -24.59 -25.09 12.39
CA GLN A 103 -24.32 -24.21 13.53
C GLN A 103 -25.20 -22.93 13.49
N VAL A 104 -25.32 -22.26 12.34
CA VAL A 104 -26.17 -21.06 12.22
C VAL A 104 -27.66 -21.41 12.28
N ILE A 105 -28.10 -22.52 11.69
CA ILE A 105 -29.48 -23.01 11.84
C ILE A 105 -29.80 -23.24 13.32
N THR A 106 -28.91 -23.90 14.07
CA THR A 106 -29.06 -24.09 15.52
C THR A 106 -29.15 -22.74 16.26
N ILE A 107 -28.26 -21.78 16.00
CA ILE A 107 -28.30 -20.45 16.62
C ILE A 107 -29.64 -19.73 16.35
N VAL A 108 -30.10 -19.72 15.09
CA VAL A 108 -31.36 -19.07 14.69
C VAL A 108 -32.57 -19.77 15.32
N LEU A 109 -32.62 -21.11 15.30
CA LEU A 109 -33.71 -21.86 15.94
C LEU A 109 -33.72 -21.67 17.46
N THR A 110 -32.56 -21.66 18.13
CA THR A 110 -32.46 -21.36 19.56
C THR A 110 -32.95 -19.94 19.86
N ALA A 111 -32.60 -18.95 19.04
CA ALA A 111 -33.12 -17.59 19.18
C ALA A 111 -34.65 -17.51 18.97
N LEU A 112 -35.20 -18.19 17.96
CA LEU A 112 -36.65 -18.23 17.76
C LEU A 112 -37.38 -18.91 18.93
N LEU A 113 -36.84 -20.00 19.46
CA LEU A 113 -37.37 -20.69 20.65
C LEU A 113 -37.33 -19.80 21.90
N LEU A 114 -36.20 -19.13 22.17
CA LEU A 114 -36.09 -18.20 23.29
C LEU A 114 -37.05 -17.01 23.15
N GLY A 115 -37.20 -16.46 21.95
CA GLY A 115 -38.16 -15.39 21.66
C GLY A 115 -39.62 -15.81 21.87
N ALA A 116 -39.96 -17.07 21.57
CA ALA A 116 -41.30 -17.62 21.79
C ALA A 116 -41.66 -17.76 23.29
N LEU A 117 -40.66 -17.88 24.18
CA LEU A 117 -40.87 -17.86 25.64
C LEU A 117 -41.13 -16.46 26.19
N VAL A 118 -40.89 -15.39 25.41
CA VAL A 118 -41.11 -14.00 25.82
C VAL A 118 -42.57 -13.60 25.55
N THR A 119 -43.38 -13.67 26.60
CA THR A 119 -44.83 -13.39 26.56
C THR A 119 -45.16 -11.89 26.61
N ASP A 120 -44.42 -11.12 27.42
CA ASP A 120 -44.58 -9.67 27.57
C ASP A 120 -44.11 -8.89 26.32
N GLU A 121 -44.86 -7.87 25.94
CA GLU A 121 -44.64 -7.09 24.71
C GLU A 121 -43.37 -6.24 24.78
N TRP A 122 -43.15 -5.54 25.90
CA TRP A 122 -41.94 -4.74 26.11
C TRP A 122 -40.68 -5.61 26.13
N SER A 123 -40.75 -6.72 26.86
CA SER A 123 -39.69 -7.73 26.90
C SER A 123 -39.41 -8.31 25.51
N ARG A 124 -40.44 -8.50 24.67
CA ARG A 124 -40.30 -8.98 23.29
C ARG A 124 -39.63 -7.94 22.39
N ILE A 125 -39.97 -6.66 22.52
CA ILE A 125 -39.30 -5.57 21.79
C ILE A 125 -37.82 -5.50 22.20
N VAL A 126 -37.52 -5.51 23.50
CA VAL A 126 -36.13 -5.54 24.01
C VAL A 126 -35.39 -6.77 23.51
N TYR A 127 -36.02 -7.95 23.55
CA TYR A 127 -35.46 -9.20 23.04
C TYR A 127 -35.08 -9.09 21.56
N LEU A 128 -35.99 -8.56 20.72
CA LEU A 128 -35.74 -8.34 19.30
C LEU A 128 -34.58 -7.36 19.06
N VAL A 129 -34.51 -6.24 19.80
CA VAL A 129 -33.41 -5.28 19.70
C VAL A 129 -32.07 -5.92 20.08
N VAL A 130 -32.02 -6.70 21.16
CA VAL A 130 -30.80 -7.43 21.57
C VAL A 130 -30.42 -8.47 20.52
N LEU A 131 -31.39 -9.26 20.04
CA LEU A 131 -31.14 -10.29 19.02
C LEU A 131 -30.65 -9.69 17.70
N SER A 132 -31.18 -8.53 17.28
CA SER A 132 -30.78 -7.88 16.03
C SER A 132 -29.32 -7.43 16.03
N ALA A 133 -28.80 -7.05 17.20
CA ALA A 133 -27.39 -6.70 17.42
C ALA A 133 -26.49 -7.93 17.61
N MET A 134 -26.95 -8.95 18.35
CA MET A 134 -26.13 -10.12 18.70
C MET A 134 -26.09 -11.21 17.63
N LEU A 135 -27.18 -11.42 16.89
CA LEU A 135 -27.25 -12.49 15.87
C LEU A 135 -26.22 -12.32 14.74
N PRO A 136 -25.97 -11.12 14.18
CA PRO A 136 -24.90 -10.92 13.19
C PRO A 136 -23.50 -11.19 13.76
N VAL A 137 -23.30 -10.89 15.04
CA VAL A 137 -22.03 -11.14 15.75
C VAL A 137 -21.82 -12.64 15.95
N ALA A 138 -22.84 -13.37 16.41
CA ALA A 138 -22.82 -14.83 16.50
C ALA A 138 -22.55 -15.50 15.14
N ILE A 139 -23.23 -15.05 14.08
CA ILE A 139 -23.00 -15.52 12.71
C ILE A 139 -21.56 -15.23 12.26
N SER A 140 -21.02 -14.04 12.53
CA SER A 140 -19.62 -13.72 12.22
C SER A 140 -18.64 -14.64 12.95
N GLY A 141 -18.92 -15.01 14.20
CA GLY A 141 -18.16 -15.98 14.98
C GLY A 141 -18.15 -17.38 14.36
N VAL A 142 -19.28 -17.84 13.81
CA VAL A 142 -19.34 -19.10 13.04
C VAL A 142 -18.55 -19.01 11.74
N VAL A 143 -18.70 -17.93 10.97
CA VAL A 143 -18.03 -17.77 9.67
C VAL A 143 -16.50 -17.73 9.83
N LEU A 144 -16.02 -16.98 10.81
CA LEU A 144 -14.59 -16.71 11.00
C LEU A 144 -13.90 -17.79 11.85
N GLY A 145 -14.54 -18.24 12.93
CA GLY A 145 -13.96 -19.18 13.90
C GLY A 145 -14.39 -20.64 13.74
N GLY A 146 -15.45 -20.94 12.98
CA GLY A 146 -15.97 -22.30 12.76
C GLY A 146 -16.51 -23.03 14.01
N SER A 147 -16.55 -22.35 15.16
CA SER A 147 -16.88 -22.94 16.46
C SER A 147 -18.18 -22.38 17.02
N LEU A 148 -19.16 -23.27 17.19
CA LEU A 148 -20.44 -22.96 17.84
C LEU A 148 -20.26 -22.43 19.28
N ILE A 149 -19.25 -22.92 20.01
CA ILE A 149 -18.96 -22.48 21.39
C ILE A 149 -18.51 -21.01 21.41
N ILE A 150 -17.66 -20.60 20.46
CA ILE A 150 -17.25 -19.20 20.31
C ILE A 150 -18.44 -18.34 19.87
N ALA A 151 -19.29 -18.87 18.99
CA ALA A 151 -20.45 -18.18 18.45
C ALA A 151 -21.63 -18.04 19.44
N LEU A 152 -21.68 -18.83 20.53
CA LEU A 152 -22.69 -18.74 21.59
C LEU A 152 -22.20 -18.04 22.87
N ASN A 153 -20.95 -17.58 22.91
CA ASN A 153 -20.38 -16.98 24.11
C ASN A 153 -20.70 -15.48 24.22
N PRO A 154 -21.47 -15.01 25.23
CA PRO A 154 -21.83 -13.59 25.35
C PRO A 154 -20.61 -12.67 25.56
N LEU A 155 -19.49 -13.17 26.10
CA LEU A 155 -18.26 -12.41 26.27
C LEU A 155 -17.54 -12.18 24.92
N THR A 156 -17.61 -13.14 23.99
CA THR A 156 -17.08 -12.94 22.62
C THR A 156 -17.97 -11.94 21.86
N TRP A 157 -19.29 -11.97 22.08
CA TRP A 157 -20.20 -11.00 21.49
C TRP A 157 -19.89 -9.57 21.96
N PHE A 158 -19.86 -9.34 23.28
CA PHE A 158 -19.59 -8.01 23.84
C PHE A 158 -18.22 -7.46 23.42
N SER A 159 -17.18 -8.30 23.45
CA SER A 159 -15.85 -7.89 22.99
C SER A 159 -15.77 -7.63 21.48
N THR A 160 -16.52 -8.37 20.66
CA THR A 160 -16.60 -8.14 19.21
C THR A 160 -17.35 -6.85 18.88
N VAL A 161 -18.50 -6.61 19.50
CA VAL A 161 -19.26 -5.34 19.37
C VAL A 161 -18.39 -4.16 19.79
N ARG A 162 -17.62 -4.28 20.89
CA ARG A 162 -16.68 -3.25 21.32
C ARG A 162 -15.57 -2.98 20.29
N ARG A 163 -15.03 -4.02 19.63
CA ARG A 163 -14.01 -3.90 18.55
C ARG A 163 -14.59 -3.35 17.24
N PHE A 164 -15.89 -3.51 16.98
CA PHE A 164 -16.52 -2.82 15.85
C PHE A 164 -16.47 -1.29 16.04
N GLY A 165 -16.77 -0.83 17.26
CA GLY A 165 -16.77 0.58 17.62
C GLY A 165 -17.75 1.42 16.78
N ILE A 166 -17.64 2.73 16.87
CA ILE A 166 -18.43 3.67 16.06
C ILE A 166 -17.57 4.12 14.88
N ASN A 167 -17.88 3.63 13.68
CA ASN A 167 -17.27 4.06 12.43
C ASN A 167 -18.32 4.07 11.31
N ARG A 168 -17.97 4.57 10.12
CA ARG A 168 -18.92 4.64 8.99
C ARG A 168 -19.48 3.26 8.59
N ALA A 169 -18.67 2.21 8.66
CA ALA A 169 -19.10 0.85 8.31
C ALA A 169 -20.10 0.29 9.34
N SER A 170 -19.87 0.49 10.65
CA SER A 170 -20.78 0.03 11.70
C SER A 170 -22.10 0.78 11.71
N ILE A 171 -22.08 2.10 11.44
CA ILE A 171 -23.32 2.88 11.25
C ILE A 171 -24.09 2.40 10.02
N THR A 172 -23.41 2.16 8.90
CA THR A 172 -24.04 1.66 7.65
C THR A 172 -24.64 0.28 7.88
N PHE A 173 -23.92 -0.62 8.54
CA PHE A 173 -24.40 -1.94 8.92
C PHE A 173 -25.62 -1.86 9.85
N ALA A 174 -25.58 -1.03 10.90
CA ALA A 174 -26.69 -0.88 11.84
C ALA A 174 -27.96 -0.33 11.17
N VAL A 175 -27.84 0.65 10.28
CA VAL A 175 -28.99 1.19 9.51
C VAL A 175 -29.58 0.13 8.58
N LEU A 176 -28.73 -0.64 7.87
CA LEU A 176 -29.18 -1.73 7.01
C LEU A 176 -29.86 -2.85 7.78
N GLN A 177 -29.28 -3.26 8.92
CA GLN A 177 -29.84 -4.28 9.82
C GLN A 177 -31.18 -3.83 10.40
N ALA A 178 -31.31 -2.56 10.81
CA ALA A 178 -32.57 -2.00 11.30
C ALA A 178 -33.64 -1.92 10.20
N ALA A 179 -33.28 -1.50 8.98
CA ALA A 179 -34.19 -1.47 7.84
C ALA A 179 -34.66 -2.88 7.45
N LEU A 180 -33.74 -3.84 7.34
CA LEU A 180 -34.04 -5.25 7.07
C LEU A 180 -34.97 -5.82 8.14
N MET A 181 -34.68 -5.56 9.42
CA MET A 181 -35.51 -6.02 10.53
C MET A 181 -36.91 -5.43 10.44
N PHE A 182 -37.04 -4.11 10.32
CA PHE A 182 -38.32 -3.41 10.20
C PHE A 182 -39.16 -3.97 9.04
N THR A 183 -38.60 -4.03 7.84
CA THR A 183 -39.30 -4.56 6.65
C THR A 183 -39.71 -6.02 6.83
N THR A 184 -38.85 -6.86 7.41
CA THR A 184 -39.16 -8.28 7.65
C THR A 184 -40.25 -8.45 8.72
N THR A 185 -40.18 -7.70 9.82
CA THR A 185 -41.21 -7.75 10.88
C THR A 185 -42.56 -7.24 10.38
N THR A 186 -42.60 -6.17 9.59
CA THR A 186 -43.84 -5.67 8.97
C THR A 186 -44.42 -6.70 7.99
N LEU A 187 -43.59 -7.30 7.13
CA LEU A 187 -44.00 -8.34 6.18
C LEU A 187 -44.61 -9.57 6.89
N VAL A 188 -44.03 -9.99 8.01
CA VAL A 188 -44.56 -11.10 8.82
C VAL A 188 -45.85 -10.71 9.55
N ALA A 189 -45.87 -9.54 10.21
CA ALA A 189 -47.03 -9.08 10.99
C ALA A 189 -48.27 -8.81 10.13
N GLN A 190 -48.09 -8.32 8.91
CA GLN A 190 -49.17 -8.06 7.95
C GLN A 190 -49.35 -9.21 6.94
N PHE A 191 -48.68 -10.35 7.12
CA PHE A 191 -48.58 -11.38 6.08
C PHE A 191 -49.94 -11.81 5.53
N GLU A 192 -50.94 -12.05 6.38
CA GLU A 192 -52.28 -12.46 5.96
C GLU A 192 -53.00 -11.40 5.12
N GLN A 193 -52.80 -10.12 5.43
CA GLN A 193 -53.46 -8.97 4.80
C GLN A 193 -52.82 -8.56 3.46
N ILE A 194 -51.53 -8.85 3.27
CA ILE A 194 -50.78 -8.54 2.05
C ILE A 194 -51.26 -9.43 0.89
N ASP A 195 -51.64 -8.83 -0.24
CA ASP A 195 -52.07 -9.59 -1.43
C ASP A 195 -50.87 -10.24 -2.17
N GLY A 196 -51.18 -11.16 -3.10
CA GLY A 196 -50.17 -11.88 -3.86
C GLY A 196 -49.33 -11.01 -4.82
N PHE A 197 -49.84 -9.84 -5.22
CA PHE A 197 -49.13 -8.91 -6.10
C PHE A 197 -48.10 -8.07 -5.33
N HIS A 198 -48.43 -7.66 -4.10
CA HIS A 198 -47.50 -6.97 -3.21
C HIS A 198 -46.29 -7.84 -2.85
N LEU A 199 -46.50 -9.15 -2.71
CA LEU A 199 -45.42 -10.13 -2.53
C LEU A 199 -44.38 -10.12 -3.67
N LEU A 200 -44.77 -9.75 -4.90
CA LEU A 200 -43.86 -9.71 -6.05
C LEU A 200 -42.78 -8.62 -5.97
N TRP A 201 -42.96 -7.59 -5.14
CA TRP A 201 -41.97 -6.51 -4.99
C TRP A 201 -41.40 -6.38 -3.57
N ILE A 202 -42.19 -6.68 -2.52
CA ILE A 202 -41.67 -6.63 -1.13
C ILE A 202 -40.66 -7.75 -0.85
N VAL A 203 -40.86 -8.96 -1.40
CA VAL A 203 -39.94 -10.07 -1.17
C VAL A 203 -38.59 -9.85 -1.87
N PRO A 204 -38.51 -9.44 -3.16
CA PRO A 204 -37.24 -9.07 -3.77
C PRO A 204 -36.51 -7.94 -3.04
N LEU A 205 -37.25 -6.97 -2.47
CA LEU A 205 -36.67 -5.89 -1.66
C LEU A 205 -36.07 -6.41 -0.35
N VAL A 206 -36.76 -7.30 0.37
CA VAL A 206 -36.21 -7.95 1.59
C VAL A 206 -34.97 -8.77 1.25
N VAL A 207 -34.97 -9.53 0.15
CA VAL A 207 -33.79 -10.30 -0.30
C VAL A 207 -32.65 -9.38 -0.71
N LEU A 208 -32.94 -8.23 -1.34
CA LEU A 208 -31.94 -7.21 -1.67
C LEU A 208 -31.30 -6.64 -0.40
N LEU A 209 -32.12 -6.18 0.55
CA LEU A 209 -31.68 -5.67 1.84
C LEU A 209 -30.85 -6.71 2.60
N ALA A 210 -31.25 -7.98 2.58
CA ALA A 210 -30.50 -9.06 3.21
C ALA A 210 -29.10 -9.22 2.59
N ILE A 211 -28.98 -9.29 1.25
CA ILE A 211 -27.68 -9.38 0.56
C ILE A 211 -26.79 -8.16 0.85
N VAL A 212 -27.36 -6.95 0.84
CA VAL A 212 -26.63 -5.71 1.13
C VAL A 212 -26.18 -5.65 2.60
N THR A 213 -26.99 -6.17 3.53
CA THR A 213 -26.66 -6.27 4.96
C THR A 213 -25.56 -7.31 5.22
N VAL A 214 -25.63 -8.47 4.56
CA VAL A 214 -24.59 -9.50 4.59
C VAL A 214 -23.26 -8.97 4.03
N ARG A 215 -23.31 -8.22 2.91
CA ARG A 215 -22.13 -7.52 2.36
C ARG A 215 -21.59 -6.49 3.34
N SER A 216 -22.43 -5.65 3.95
CA SER A 216 -21.99 -4.60 4.87
C SER A 216 -21.40 -5.15 6.17
N LEU A 217 -21.85 -6.32 6.65
CA LEU A 217 -21.19 -7.07 7.73
C LEU A 217 -19.76 -7.47 7.32
N GLY A 218 -19.59 -8.00 6.11
CA GLY A 218 -18.27 -8.29 5.56
C GLY A 218 -17.35 -7.07 5.47
N VAL A 219 -17.88 -5.91 5.05
CA VAL A 219 -17.13 -4.64 5.00
C VAL A 219 -16.77 -4.15 6.41
N LEU A 220 -17.67 -4.27 7.38
CA LEU A 220 -17.41 -3.95 8.78
C LEU A 220 -16.26 -4.81 9.34
N LEU A 221 -16.31 -6.13 9.11
CA LEU A 221 -15.25 -7.06 9.51
C LEU A 221 -13.91 -6.73 8.84
N ASN A 222 -13.89 -6.38 7.55
CA ASN A 222 -12.66 -5.95 6.87
C ASN A 222 -12.10 -4.65 7.47
N SER A 223 -12.96 -3.66 7.74
CA SER A 223 -12.56 -2.36 8.33
C SER A 223 -11.98 -2.45 9.74
N ARG A 224 -12.18 -3.60 10.42
CA ARG A 224 -11.68 -3.92 11.76
C ARG A 224 -10.79 -5.17 11.77
N SER A 225 -10.31 -5.59 10.60
CA SER A 225 -9.53 -6.81 10.42
C SER A 225 -8.33 -6.92 11.36
N ALA A 226 -7.56 -5.84 11.51
CA ALA A 226 -6.42 -5.78 12.44
C ALA A 226 -6.84 -6.02 13.91
N GLU A 227 -7.93 -5.38 14.37
CA GLU A 227 -8.45 -5.54 15.75
C GLU A 227 -9.07 -6.93 15.99
N LEU A 228 -9.56 -7.57 14.93
CA LEU A 228 -10.18 -8.89 14.96
C LEU A 228 -9.19 -10.03 14.66
N GLY A 229 -7.94 -9.72 14.31
CA GLY A 229 -6.92 -10.72 13.93
C GLY A 229 -7.19 -11.41 12.59
N LEU A 230 -7.93 -10.78 11.68
CA LEU A 230 -8.30 -11.34 10.38
C LEU A 230 -7.20 -11.14 9.34
N LEU A 231 -6.97 -12.17 8.51
CA LEU A 231 -5.96 -12.14 7.47
C LEU A 231 -6.44 -11.40 6.22
N VAL A 232 -5.68 -10.36 5.86
CA VAL A 232 -5.91 -9.35 4.80
C VAL A 232 -7.21 -9.53 3.99
N ASN A 233 -7.20 -10.25 2.86
CA ASN A 233 -6.07 -10.56 1.99
C ASN A 233 -5.68 -9.33 1.16
N GLN A 234 -6.67 -8.63 0.59
CA GLN A 234 -6.53 -7.41 -0.21
C GLN A 234 -6.75 -6.17 0.67
N SER A 235 -5.80 -5.23 0.65
CA SER A 235 -5.95 -3.88 1.24
C SER A 235 -5.21 -2.87 0.37
N SER A 236 -5.51 -1.57 0.56
CA SER A 236 -4.77 -0.48 -0.08
C SER A 236 -3.27 -0.57 0.21
N GLU A 237 -2.90 -0.75 1.48
CA GLU A 237 -1.51 -0.90 1.93
C GLU A 237 -0.79 -2.07 1.24
N ARG A 238 -1.45 -3.23 1.12
CA ARG A 238 -0.87 -4.39 0.43
C ARG A 238 -0.80 -4.21 -1.09
N HIS A 239 -1.73 -3.47 -1.68
CA HIS A 239 -1.68 -3.13 -3.10
C HIS A 239 -0.55 -2.14 -3.39
N GLU A 240 -0.35 -1.15 -2.52
CA GLU A 240 0.79 -0.22 -2.59
C GLU A 240 2.13 -0.95 -2.41
N GLN A 241 2.24 -1.85 -1.43
CA GLN A 241 3.40 -2.73 -1.28
C GLN A 241 3.64 -3.62 -2.51
N ALA A 242 2.59 -4.20 -3.08
CA ALA A 242 2.69 -5.01 -4.29
C ALA A 242 3.07 -4.20 -5.55
N LEU A 243 2.65 -2.93 -5.65
CA LEU A 243 3.09 -2.00 -6.68
C LEU A 243 4.58 -1.68 -6.52
N LEU A 244 5.03 -1.32 -5.31
CA LEU A 244 6.44 -1.04 -5.02
C LEU A 244 7.33 -2.27 -5.25
N GLU A 245 6.87 -3.47 -4.89
CA GLU A 245 7.56 -4.73 -5.15
C GLU A 245 7.60 -5.05 -6.66
N HIS A 246 6.49 -4.84 -7.37
CA HIS A 246 6.44 -5.00 -8.83
C HIS A 246 7.41 -4.04 -9.54
N GLU A 247 7.47 -2.76 -9.16
CA GLU A 247 8.44 -1.82 -9.72
C GLU A 247 9.90 -2.23 -9.42
N ARG A 248 10.18 -2.70 -8.20
CA ARG A 248 11.50 -3.27 -7.85
C ARG A 248 11.86 -4.46 -8.73
N LEU A 249 10.92 -5.38 -8.98
CA LEU A 249 11.14 -6.54 -9.86
C LEU A 249 11.36 -6.11 -11.32
N VAL A 250 10.59 -5.16 -11.84
CA VAL A 250 10.77 -4.63 -13.21
C VAL A 250 12.14 -3.96 -13.37
N VAL A 251 12.58 -3.16 -12.39
CA VAL A 251 13.94 -2.58 -12.40
C VAL A 251 15.01 -3.66 -12.27
N HIS A 252 14.83 -4.65 -11.39
CA HIS A 252 15.77 -5.76 -11.22
C HIS A 252 15.95 -6.60 -12.48
N ASP A 253 14.85 -6.98 -13.16
CA ASP A 253 14.87 -7.72 -14.43
C ASP A 253 15.55 -6.90 -15.54
N PHE A 254 15.24 -5.60 -15.62
CA PHE A 254 15.87 -4.69 -16.59
C PHE A 254 17.39 -4.58 -16.38
N ILE A 255 17.83 -4.31 -15.14
CA ILE A 255 19.25 -4.20 -14.79
C ILE A 255 19.97 -5.55 -14.98
N SER A 256 19.34 -6.66 -14.61
CA SER A 256 19.85 -8.02 -14.90
C SER A 256 20.04 -8.25 -16.41
N GLY A 257 19.18 -7.67 -17.25
CA GLY A 257 19.33 -7.63 -18.71
C GLY A 257 20.52 -6.81 -19.22
N LEU A 258 21.07 -5.88 -18.42
CA LEU A 258 22.30 -5.14 -18.72
C LEU A 258 23.58 -5.89 -18.32
N TYR A 259 23.50 -6.84 -17.38
CA TYR A 259 24.66 -7.57 -16.87
C TYR A 259 25.50 -8.29 -17.95
N PRO A 260 24.89 -8.94 -18.98
CA PRO A 260 25.65 -9.53 -20.08
C PRO A 260 26.41 -8.50 -20.93
N LEU A 261 25.91 -7.26 -21.04
CA LEU A 261 26.59 -6.18 -21.77
C LEU A 261 27.79 -5.66 -20.96
N ALA A 262 27.61 -5.44 -19.65
CA ALA A 262 28.70 -5.04 -18.77
C ALA A 262 29.82 -6.08 -18.74
N ARG A 263 29.48 -7.37 -18.58
CA ARG A 263 30.46 -8.47 -18.61
C ARG A 263 31.17 -8.65 -19.96
N ALA A 264 30.59 -8.16 -21.06
CA ALA A 264 31.20 -8.13 -22.38
C ALA A 264 32.01 -6.84 -22.65
N ASP A 265 32.29 -6.03 -21.61
CA ASP A 265 32.93 -4.71 -21.65
C ASP A 265 32.20 -3.67 -22.55
N LYS A 266 30.93 -3.94 -22.90
CA LYS A 266 30.06 -3.06 -23.68
C LYS A 266 29.38 -1.99 -22.82
N LEU A 267 30.15 -1.37 -21.93
CA LEU A 267 29.66 -0.41 -20.94
C LEU A 267 28.94 0.80 -21.57
N GLY A 268 29.35 1.22 -22.77
CA GLY A 268 28.67 2.29 -23.53
C GLY A 268 27.27 1.90 -24.04
N GLU A 269 27.06 0.66 -24.48
CA GLU A 269 25.75 0.15 -24.88
C GLU A 269 24.85 -0.05 -23.66
N ALA A 270 25.40 -0.63 -22.58
CA ALA A 270 24.69 -0.82 -21.32
C ALA A 270 24.23 0.51 -20.72
N TRP A 271 25.12 1.51 -20.70
CA TRP A 271 24.80 2.87 -20.26
C TRP A 271 23.70 3.51 -21.10
N THR A 272 23.80 3.46 -22.43
CA THR A 272 22.80 4.06 -23.33
C THR A 272 21.41 3.44 -23.10
N ARG A 273 21.33 2.13 -22.84
CA ARG A 273 20.06 1.48 -22.48
C ARG A 273 19.54 1.93 -21.12
N LEU A 274 20.42 2.01 -20.12
CA LEU A 274 20.08 2.48 -18.77
C LEU A 274 19.55 3.92 -18.78
N SER A 275 20.26 4.85 -19.43
CA SER A 275 19.86 6.25 -19.51
C SER A 275 18.62 6.48 -20.36
N ASN A 276 18.33 5.62 -21.34
CA ASN A 276 17.08 5.68 -22.12
C ASN A 276 15.88 5.11 -21.37
N ASN A 277 16.08 4.20 -20.41
CA ASN A 277 15.02 3.64 -19.58
C ASN A 277 14.70 4.53 -18.37
N LEU A 278 15.72 5.13 -17.75
CA LEU A 278 15.58 6.08 -16.66
C LEU A 278 15.18 7.46 -17.21
N ALA A 279 13.88 7.79 -17.13
CA ALA A 279 13.42 9.15 -17.40
C ALA A 279 14.14 10.17 -16.49
N ARG A 280 14.28 11.42 -16.94
CA ARG A 280 15.04 12.46 -16.22
C ARG A 280 14.52 12.70 -14.80
N ASP A 281 13.20 12.58 -14.63
CA ASP A 281 12.49 12.89 -13.39
C ASP A 281 12.09 11.62 -12.58
N ASP A 282 12.46 10.42 -13.05
CA ASP A 282 12.15 9.14 -12.37
C ASP A 282 13.24 8.76 -11.35
N TRP A 283 13.28 9.53 -10.27
CA TRP A 283 14.21 9.38 -9.17
C TRP A 283 14.13 8.03 -8.48
N ALA A 284 12.91 7.54 -8.25
CA ALA A 284 12.69 6.28 -7.54
C ALA A 284 13.32 5.09 -8.29
N ARG A 285 13.12 4.99 -9.60
CA ARG A 285 13.75 3.92 -10.40
C ARG A 285 15.25 4.11 -10.55
N ALA A 286 15.75 5.35 -10.63
CA ALA A 286 17.19 5.60 -10.68
C ALA A 286 17.91 5.18 -9.39
N LEU A 287 17.31 5.40 -8.22
CA LEU A 287 17.84 4.94 -6.93
C LEU A 287 17.80 3.40 -6.82
N LEU A 288 16.68 2.76 -7.18
CA LEU A 288 16.56 1.29 -7.21
C LEU A 288 17.58 0.66 -8.17
N ALA A 289 17.80 1.28 -9.33
CA ALA A 289 18.82 0.84 -10.28
C ALA A 289 20.24 0.98 -9.71
N LEU A 290 20.56 2.09 -9.04
CA LEU A 290 21.85 2.28 -8.39
C LEU A 290 22.10 1.23 -7.30
N ASP A 291 21.14 1.00 -6.42
CA ASP A 291 21.27 0.02 -5.33
C ASP A 291 21.47 -1.41 -5.85
N HIS A 292 20.87 -1.77 -6.98
CA HIS A 292 21.16 -3.07 -7.59
C HIS A 292 22.51 -3.12 -8.33
N LEU A 293 22.89 -2.06 -9.07
CA LEU A 293 24.20 -1.98 -9.72
C LEU A 293 25.37 -1.98 -8.70
N ARG A 294 25.15 -1.46 -7.49
CA ARG A 294 26.10 -1.50 -6.37
C ARG A 294 26.46 -2.92 -5.92
N THR A 295 25.60 -3.92 -6.15
CA THR A 295 25.87 -5.31 -5.76
C THR A 295 26.64 -6.09 -6.82
N TRP A 296 27.06 -5.45 -7.92
CA TRP A 296 27.85 -6.09 -8.98
C TRP A 296 29.34 -6.05 -8.68
N GLU A 297 30.08 -7.02 -9.22
CA GLU A 297 31.55 -7.07 -9.15
C GLU A 297 32.19 -5.89 -9.92
N ASP A 298 31.64 -5.53 -11.09
CA ASP A 298 32.02 -4.32 -11.82
C ASP A 298 31.06 -3.16 -11.49
N GLN A 299 31.57 -2.21 -10.67
CA GLN A 299 30.82 -1.04 -10.24
C GLN A 299 30.86 0.14 -11.21
N ARG A 300 31.50 0.05 -12.40
CA ARG A 300 31.63 1.19 -13.33
C ARG A 300 30.29 1.82 -13.74
N LEU A 301 29.24 1.01 -13.93
CA LEU A 301 27.89 1.50 -14.20
C LEU A 301 27.23 2.15 -12.98
N ALA A 302 27.43 1.58 -11.78
CA ALA A 302 26.94 2.15 -10.52
C ALA A 302 27.57 3.53 -10.25
N LEU A 303 28.89 3.64 -10.41
CA LEU A 303 29.65 4.88 -10.28
C LEU A 303 29.13 5.95 -11.25
N ARG A 304 28.92 5.60 -12.53
CA ARG A 304 28.41 6.54 -13.54
C ARG A 304 26.98 6.99 -13.24
N LEU A 305 26.11 6.11 -12.75
CA LEU A 305 24.76 6.47 -12.34
C LEU A 305 24.75 7.35 -11.09
N ALA A 306 25.60 7.06 -10.10
CA ALA A 306 25.76 7.89 -8.92
C ALA A 306 26.27 9.30 -9.28
N LEU A 307 27.21 9.42 -10.21
CA LEU A 307 27.69 10.71 -10.72
C LEU A 307 26.57 11.53 -11.39
N GLU A 308 25.68 10.92 -12.18
CA GLU A 308 24.49 11.63 -12.67
C GLU A 308 23.52 12.03 -11.55
N LEU A 309 23.28 11.16 -10.58
CA LEU A 309 22.38 11.45 -9.45
C LEU A 309 22.91 12.62 -8.61
N ILE A 310 24.23 12.73 -8.40
CA ILE A 310 24.84 13.90 -7.74
C ILE A 310 24.50 15.20 -8.47
N GLU A 311 24.71 15.27 -9.79
CA GLU A 311 24.38 16.46 -10.59
C GLU A 311 22.90 16.83 -10.48
N ARG A 312 22.01 15.83 -10.60
CA ARG A 312 20.57 16.04 -10.50
C ARG A 312 20.19 16.54 -9.09
N HIS A 313 20.69 15.93 -8.02
CA HIS A 313 20.35 16.32 -6.63
C HIS A 313 20.91 17.70 -6.29
N VAL A 314 22.12 18.05 -6.77
CA VAL A 314 22.65 19.42 -6.68
C VAL A 314 21.72 20.41 -7.37
N HIS A 315 21.25 20.09 -8.59
CA HIS A 315 20.30 20.95 -9.33
C HIS A 315 18.95 21.09 -8.60
N ALA A 316 18.47 20.01 -7.96
CA ALA A 316 17.27 20.01 -7.11
C ALA A 316 17.48 20.69 -5.73
N SER A 317 18.71 21.10 -5.39
CA SER A 317 19.12 21.60 -4.07
C SER A 317 19.04 20.58 -2.92
N GLU A 318 18.97 19.28 -3.23
CA GLU A 318 18.89 18.16 -2.28
C GLU A 318 20.28 17.71 -1.80
N MET A 319 21.02 18.63 -1.19
CA MET A 319 22.46 18.48 -0.92
C MET A 319 22.80 17.26 -0.04
N ALA A 320 21.92 16.86 0.88
CA ALA A 320 22.13 15.66 1.70
C ALA A 320 22.13 14.35 0.89
N ALA A 321 21.26 14.25 -0.13
CA ALA A 321 21.23 13.11 -1.04
C ALA A 321 22.46 13.13 -1.97
N ALA A 322 22.81 14.30 -2.51
CA ALA A 322 24.02 14.48 -3.30
C ALA A 322 25.29 14.03 -2.54
N TRP A 323 25.41 14.40 -1.25
CA TRP A 323 26.50 13.97 -0.37
C TRP A 323 26.53 12.47 -0.13
N SER A 324 25.38 11.81 0.06
CA SER A 324 25.30 10.34 0.21
C SER A 324 25.79 9.59 -1.04
N HIS A 325 25.48 10.11 -2.24
CA HIS A 325 26.00 9.56 -3.49
C HIS A 325 27.48 9.87 -3.70
N TYR A 326 27.94 11.07 -3.32
CA TYR A 326 29.34 11.47 -3.41
C TYR A 326 30.26 10.63 -2.52
N ASP A 327 29.89 10.41 -1.26
CA ASP A 327 30.63 9.54 -0.32
C ASP A 327 30.73 8.10 -0.85
N TYR A 328 29.67 7.56 -1.45
CA TYR A 328 29.73 6.26 -2.13
C TYR A 328 30.75 6.25 -3.28
N VAL A 329 30.73 7.24 -4.18
CA VAL A 329 31.68 7.34 -5.29
C VAL A 329 33.11 7.49 -4.76
N HIS A 330 33.33 8.36 -3.76
CA HIS A 330 34.62 8.63 -3.14
C HIS A 330 35.25 7.37 -2.53
N ARG A 331 34.46 6.55 -1.83
CA ARG A 331 34.95 5.27 -1.29
C ARG A 331 35.26 4.27 -2.40
N ALA A 332 34.39 4.18 -3.41
CA ALA A 332 34.54 3.23 -4.51
C ALA A 332 35.68 3.55 -5.49
N THR A 333 36.09 4.83 -5.60
CA THR A 333 37.27 5.25 -6.39
C THR A 333 38.52 5.57 -5.54
N ALA A 334 38.49 5.27 -4.24
CA ALA A 334 39.58 5.57 -3.30
C ALA A 334 40.03 7.06 -3.31
N GLY A 335 39.07 7.97 -3.47
CA GLY A 335 39.28 9.42 -3.51
C GLY A 335 39.48 10.03 -4.90
N ASP A 336 39.70 9.23 -5.95
CA ASP A 336 39.84 9.73 -7.32
C ASP A 336 38.46 10.00 -7.94
N VAL A 337 37.78 11.06 -7.48
CA VAL A 337 36.40 11.40 -7.89
C VAL A 337 36.39 12.49 -8.94
N LYS A 338 36.07 12.11 -10.19
CA LYS A 338 35.78 13.07 -11.26
C LYS A 338 34.28 13.32 -11.41
N LEU A 339 33.82 14.46 -10.89
CA LEU A 339 32.44 14.94 -11.07
C LEU A 339 32.16 15.34 -12.53
N LEU A 340 30.87 15.34 -12.93
CA LEU A 340 30.48 15.65 -14.30
C LEU A 340 30.47 17.16 -14.59
N SER A 341 30.26 18.00 -13.57
CA SER A 341 30.33 19.45 -13.68
C SER A 341 31.09 20.12 -12.52
N GLY A 342 31.83 21.19 -12.85
CA GLY A 342 32.45 22.06 -11.86
C GLY A 342 31.43 22.80 -10.98
N ARG A 343 30.16 22.87 -11.39
CA ARG A 343 29.07 23.43 -10.57
C ARG A 343 28.72 22.50 -9.41
N ALA A 344 28.61 21.19 -9.64
CA ALA A 344 28.38 20.22 -8.57
C ALA A 344 29.54 20.15 -7.58
N ALA A 345 30.79 20.17 -8.08
CA ALA A 345 31.98 20.19 -7.22
C ALA A 345 32.00 21.42 -6.29
N LEU A 346 31.69 22.62 -6.82
CA LEU A 346 31.58 23.84 -6.04
C LEU A 346 30.39 23.83 -5.06
N ALA A 347 29.25 23.27 -5.46
CA ALA A 347 28.06 23.19 -4.62
C ALA A 347 28.25 22.24 -3.43
N LEU A 348 28.80 21.04 -3.66
CA LEU A 348 29.21 20.11 -2.61
C LEU A 348 30.22 20.77 -1.68
N GLY A 349 31.33 21.32 -2.20
CA GLY A 349 32.35 21.96 -1.36
C GLY A 349 31.84 23.14 -0.52
N ARG A 350 30.81 23.88 -0.98
CA ARG A 350 30.15 24.95 -0.22
C ARG A 350 29.20 24.44 0.87
N THR A 351 28.75 23.19 0.76
CA THR A 351 27.76 22.57 1.65
C THR A 351 28.33 21.45 2.51
N ALA A 352 29.63 21.19 2.39
CA ALA A 352 30.38 20.26 3.25
C ALA A 352 30.17 20.61 4.73
N ALA A 353 29.67 19.64 5.50
CA ALA A 353 29.43 19.75 6.92
C ALA A 353 30.16 18.64 7.68
N GLY A 354 30.98 19.02 8.67
CA GLY A 354 31.85 18.11 9.41
C GLY A 354 33.18 17.84 8.71
N LEU A 355 34.10 17.21 9.44
CA LEU A 355 35.49 16.97 9.01
C LEU A 355 35.55 16.07 7.76
N ASP A 356 34.89 14.90 7.80
CA ASP A 356 34.91 13.93 6.69
C ASP A 356 34.47 14.56 5.36
N GLN A 357 33.33 15.27 5.33
CA GLN A 357 32.85 15.94 4.12
C GLN A 357 33.78 17.07 3.68
N THR A 358 34.37 17.80 4.64
CA THR A 358 35.34 18.87 4.37
C THR A 358 36.58 18.31 3.67
N GLN A 359 37.10 17.19 4.16
CA GLN A 359 38.23 16.48 3.56
C GLN A 359 37.88 15.93 2.17
N GLN A 360 36.78 15.18 2.05
CA GLN A 360 36.32 14.63 0.77
C GLN A 360 36.05 15.70 -0.30
N ALA A 361 35.57 16.90 0.09
CA ALA A 361 35.43 18.04 -0.81
C ALA A 361 36.77 18.68 -1.16
N ALA A 362 37.71 18.80 -0.22
CA ALA A 362 39.04 19.33 -0.49
C ALA A 362 39.84 18.43 -1.47
N ASP A 363 39.67 17.11 -1.35
CA ASP A 363 40.22 16.10 -2.26
C ASP A 363 39.55 16.14 -3.63
N GLY A 364 38.21 16.18 -3.70
CA GLY A 364 37.48 16.34 -4.97
C GLY A 364 37.78 17.66 -5.72
N LEU A 365 38.12 18.73 -5.00
CA LEU A 365 38.57 19.99 -5.60
C LEU A 365 40.06 20.00 -5.96
N ARG A 366 40.84 18.94 -5.65
CA ARG A 366 42.29 18.90 -5.85
C ARG A 366 42.70 19.09 -7.31
N HIS A 367 41.93 18.49 -8.22
CA HIS A 367 42.19 18.45 -9.65
C HIS A 367 41.25 19.35 -10.48
N PHE A 368 40.46 20.21 -9.83
CA PHE A 368 39.41 21.03 -10.45
C PHE A 368 39.81 21.75 -11.76
N THR A 369 40.96 22.42 -11.80
CA THR A 369 41.47 23.10 -13.02
C THR A 369 41.72 22.13 -14.19
N ALA A 370 42.17 20.90 -13.89
CA ALA A 370 42.45 19.88 -14.90
C ALA A 370 41.16 19.16 -15.35
N ASP A 371 40.19 18.99 -14.45
CA ASP A 371 38.91 18.36 -14.76
C ASP A 371 37.94 19.29 -15.48
N PHE A 372 37.97 20.59 -15.16
CA PHE A 372 37.07 21.61 -15.70
C PHE A 372 37.86 22.80 -16.28
N PRO A 373 38.64 22.61 -17.35
CA PRO A 373 39.45 23.67 -17.94
C PRO A 373 38.60 24.85 -18.42
N ASN A 374 39.03 26.07 -18.10
CA ASN A 374 38.32 27.34 -18.36
C ASN A 374 36.95 27.48 -17.67
N HIS A 375 36.66 26.71 -16.62
CA HIS A 375 35.41 26.88 -15.87
C HIS A 375 35.40 28.23 -15.13
N PRO A 376 34.32 29.04 -15.23
CA PRO A 376 34.29 30.40 -14.69
C PRO A 376 34.40 30.49 -13.15
N GLY A 377 34.22 29.37 -12.46
CA GLY A 377 34.40 29.23 -11.01
C GLY A 377 35.77 28.70 -10.56
N GLU A 378 36.81 28.71 -11.40
CA GLU A 378 38.14 28.20 -11.01
C GLU A 378 38.74 28.93 -9.80
N ASP A 379 38.68 30.27 -9.80
CA ASP A 379 39.11 31.11 -8.68
C ASP A 379 38.36 30.76 -7.38
N ASP A 380 37.06 30.50 -7.49
CA ASP A 380 36.20 30.10 -6.37
C ASP A 380 36.56 28.69 -5.87
N ALA A 381 36.87 27.76 -6.77
CA ALA A 381 37.29 26.40 -6.41
C ALA A 381 38.60 26.41 -5.64
N LEU A 382 39.58 27.23 -6.07
CA LEU A 382 40.87 27.36 -5.39
C LEU A 382 40.75 28.03 -4.01
N LYS A 383 39.91 29.07 -3.88
CA LYS A 383 39.59 29.69 -2.57
C LYS A 383 38.85 28.72 -1.64
N LEU A 384 37.86 27.99 -2.18
CA LEU A 384 37.06 27.04 -1.44
C LEU A 384 37.90 25.86 -0.94
N ARG A 385 38.75 25.29 -1.81
CA ARG A 385 39.72 24.25 -1.44
C ARG A 385 40.66 24.73 -0.33
N LEU A 386 41.17 25.97 -0.41
CA LEU A 386 42.00 26.54 0.65
C LEU A 386 41.23 26.62 1.98
N LYS A 387 39.99 27.10 1.95
CA LYS A 387 39.12 27.19 3.13
C LYS A 387 38.91 25.82 3.77
N LEU A 388 38.52 24.81 2.98
CA LEU A 388 38.27 23.46 3.47
C LEU A 388 39.54 22.83 4.08
N ALA A 389 40.69 22.99 3.44
CA ALA A 389 41.98 22.49 3.96
C ALA A 389 42.50 23.22 5.22
N LEU A 390 41.92 24.36 5.60
CA LEU A 390 42.23 25.08 6.85
C LEU A 390 41.29 24.69 8.00
N VAL A 391 40.03 24.35 7.69
CA VAL A 391 39.05 23.86 8.69
C VAL A 391 39.51 22.57 9.34
N ASP A 392 40.17 21.69 8.60
CA ASP A 392 40.81 20.45 9.09
C ASP A 392 41.91 20.70 10.16
N ARG A 393 42.34 21.95 10.34
CA ARG A 393 43.45 22.32 11.26
C ARG A 393 43.02 23.17 12.45
N ASP A 394 41.71 23.30 12.68
CA ASP A 394 41.13 24.11 13.77
C ASP A 394 41.55 25.60 13.73
N ILE A 395 41.87 26.10 12.52
CA ILE A 395 42.25 27.50 12.28
C ILE A 395 41.00 28.28 11.89
N ASP A 396 40.57 29.22 12.75
CA ASP A 396 39.40 30.06 12.46
C ASP A 396 39.64 30.89 11.19
N VAL A 397 38.72 30.73 10.22
CA VAL A 397 38.81 31.32 8.88
C VAL A 397 38.23 32.74 8.83
N GLY A 398 37.67 33.25 9.93
CA GLY A 398 37.07 34.59 10.02
C GLY A 398 37.96 35.73 9.52
N ASP A 399 39.27 35.65 9.75
CA ASP A 399 40.23 36.75 9.52
C ASP A 399 41.02 36.69 8.20
N ILE A 400 40.73 35.77 7.25
CA ILE A 400 41.53 35.68 6.01
C ILE A 400 41.49 36.96 5.15
N HIS A 401 40.49 37.83 5.34
CA HIS A 401 40.44 39.16 4.71
C HIS A 401 41.34 40.22 5.38
N HIS A 402 41.79 40.03 6.63
CA HIS A 402 42.71 40.94 7.32
C HIS A 402 44.02 40.23 7.75
N ASP A 403 45.00 40.33 6.85
CA ASP A 403 46.43 40.15 7.08
C ASP A 403 46.95 38.74 7.43
N LEU A 404 47.08 37.91 6.37
CA LEU A 404 47.91 36.68 6.31
C LEU A 404 49.43 36.91 6.52
N ARG A 405 49.84 37.86 7.38
CA ARG A 405 51.21 38.07 7.84
C ARG A 405 51.49 37.42 9.21
N GLY A 406 50.46 37.26 10.06
CA GLY A 406 50.61 36.76 11.43
C GLY A 406 50.91 35.25 11.54
N HIS A 407 50.48 34.42 10.59
CA HIS A 407 50.58 32.95 10.69
C HIS A 407 51.74 32.36 9.87
N ARG A 408 52.95 32.94 9.94
CA ARG A 408 54.13 32.40 9.24
C ARG A 408 54.55 31.01 9.72
N ASP A 409 54.33 30.69 10.98
CA ASP A 409 54.91 29.50 11.63
C ASP A 409 53.99 28.26 11.58
N LEU A 410 52.70 28.44 11.26
CA LEU A 410 51.70 27.35 11.18
C LEU A 410 51.70 26.59 9.85
N ILE A 411 52.38 27.09 8.81
CA ILE A 411 52.37 26.47 7.48
C ILE A 411 53.60 25.57 7.33
N VAL A 412 53.65 24.44 8.03
CA VAL A 412 54.69 23.40 7.83
C VAL A 412 54.48 22.65 6.50
N ASP A 413 53.23 22.58 6.05
CA ASP A 413 52.82 21.89 4.83
C ASP A 413 53.19 22.65 3.54
N PRO A 414 53.98 22.05 2.62
CA PRO A 414 54.34 22.67 1.34
C PRO A 414 53.16 22.79 0.36
N GLU A 415 52.13 21.93 0.41
CA GLU A 415 50.97 22.01 -0.50
C GLU A 415 50.14 23.26 -0.18
N ALA A 416 49.86 23.52 1.10
CA ALA A 416 49.20 24.75 1.56
C ALA A 416 50.00 26.02 1.18
N ARG A 417 51.34 26.01 1.29
CA ARG A 417 52.19 27.15 0.87
C ARG A 417 52.05 27.46 -0.62
N GLU A 418 52.04 26.45 -1.49
CA GLU A 418 51.91 26.67 -2.93
C GLU A 418 50.49 27.06 -3.33
N LEU A 419 49.46 26.55 -2.65
CA LEU A 419 48.07 26.98 -2.86
C LEU A 419 47.89 28.48 -2.55
N ILE A 420 48.40 28.96 -1.41
CA ILE A 420 48.39 30.39 -1.02
C ILE A 420 49.15 31.25 -2.04
N ARG A 421 50.30 30.76 -2.55
CA ARG A 421 51.05 31.46 -3.60
C ARG A 421 50.25 31.56 -4.89
N ARG A 422 49.55 30.51 -5.32
CA ARG A 422 48.68 30.54 -6.50
C ARG A 422 47.56 31.56 -6.35
N VAL A 423 46.81 31.53 -5.24
CA VAL A 423 45.74 32.50 -4.96
C VAL A 423 46.26 33.95 -5.00
N ARG A 424 47.41 34.23 -4.38
CA ARG A 424 48.03 35.57 -4.45
C ARG A 424 48.45 35.99 -5.86
N ARG A 425 48.97 35.08 -6.69
CA ARG A 425 49.33 35.37 -8.10
C ARG A 425 48.11 35.70 -8.96
N MET A 426 46.95 35.12 -8.67
CA MET A 426 45.70 35.42 -9.38
C MET A 426 45.14 36.79 -8.98
N GLN A 427 45.07 37.09 -7.68
CA GLN A 427 44.67 38.41 -7.17
C GLN A 427 45.54 39.54 -7.72
N GLY A 428 46.86 39.34 -7.80
CA GLY A 428 47.81 40.33 -8.36
C GLY A 428 47.71 40.55 -9.88
N ARG A 429 46.96 39.72 -10.63
CA ARG A 429 46.72 39.92 -12.06
C ARG A 429 45.43 40.69 -12.38
N GLY A 430 44.51 40.78 -11.43
CA GLY A 430 43.26 41.53 -11.58
C GLY A 430 43.39 43.05 -11.38
N THR A 431 44.53 43.53 -10.87
CA THR A 431 44.79 44.95 -10.56
C THR A 431 45.75 45.59 -11.55
N SER A 432 45.43 45.54 -12.85
CA SER A 432 45.95 46.55 -13.78
C SER A 432 45.10 47.81 -13.64
N PRO A 433 45.67 49.00 -13.38
CA PRO A 433 44.90 50.23 -13.41
C PRO A 433 44.43 50.50 -14.84
N SER A 434 43.14 50.85 -14.96
CA SER A 434 42.51 51.47 -16.14
C SER A 434 42.10 52.89 -15.76
#